data_AF-A0A4P5YAG5-F1
#
_entry.id   AF-A0A4P5YAG5-F1
#
_cell.length_a   1.000
_cell.length_b   1.000
_cell.length_c   1.000
_cell.angle_alpha   90.00
_cell.angle_beta   90.00
_cell.angle_gamma   90.00
#
_symmetry.space_group_name_H-M   'P 1'
#
loop_
_entity.id
_entity.type
_entity.pdbx_description
1 polymer ?
#
loop_
_entity_poly.entity_id
_entity_poly.type
_entity_poly.pdbx_seq_one_letter_code
_entity_poly.pdbx_strand_id
1 'polypeptide(L)'
;MITALYLAHLNPVTNAHVEIINELKNNADIVKIMPVVFKSGKTEINSKSFPFNFEIRKKMLTSVFGNSILVTDDYAFFAPFKKYMPPLLSPRSWELRKQILRGVQGNFFSYTGDKAEGYMLKIYRLKPRVGQRKTLSAASVKESLYDSALGRDSNWKNDVPESVGRIIEENWNIIMKFSGSEDKTTRILGMKFPKEGWSE
;
A
#
# COMPACT_ATOMS: atom_id res chain seq x y z
N MET A 1 1.22 -11.78 -22.84
CA MET A 1 1.71 -11.36 -21.52
C MET A 1 0.91 -10.15 -21.03
N ILE A 2 0.22 -10.33 -19.91
CA ILE A 2 -0.60 -9.33 -19.24
C ILE A 2 -0.06 -9.16 -17.82
N THR A 3 0.22 -7.92 -17.42
CA THR A 3 0.65 -7.59 -16.06
C THR A 3 -0.48 -6.95 -15.27
N ALA A 4 -0.87 -7.55 -14.14
CA ALA A 4 -1.73 -6.93 -13.15
C ALA A 4 -0.90 -6.03 -12.22
N LEU A 5 -1.32 -4.77 -12.05
CA LEU A 5 -0.72 -3.81 -11.14
C LEU A 5 -1.60 -3.67 -9.90
N TYR A 6 -1.05 -3.97 -8.73
CA TYR A 6 -1.74 -3.74 -7.48
C TYR A 6 -1.03 -2.65 -6.66
N LEU A 7 -1.66 -1.48 -6.62
CA LEU A 7 -1.18 -0.29 -5.90
C LEU A 7 -1.96 -0.21 -4.59
N ALA A 8 -1.30 -0.43 -3.45
CA ALA A 8 -1.99 -0.46 -2.15
C ALA A 8 -1.07 -0.07 -1.00
N HIS A 9 -1.63 0.40 0.11
CA HIS A 9 -0.83 0.75 1.30
C HIS A 9 -0.30 -0.48 2.04
N LEU A 10 -1.08 -1.57 2.11
CA LEU A 10 -0.69 -2.84 2.75
C LEU A 10 -0.17 -2.69 4.19
N ASN A 11 -0.88 -1.92 5.01
CA ASN A 11 -0.52 -1.61 6.39
C ASN A 11 -1.58 -2.12 7.38
N PRO A 12 -1.56 -3.41 7.77
CA PRO A 12 -0.69 -4.49 7.29
C PRO A 12 -1.21 -5.20 6.02
N VAL A 13 -0.53 -6.27 5.58
CA VAL A 13 -1.08 -7.27 4.66
C VAL A 13 -2.15 -8.07 5.42
N THR A 14 -3.30 -8.34 4.79
CA THR A 14 -4.49 -8.94 5.43
C THR A 14 -5.03 -10.07 4.55
N ASN A 15 -5.95 -10.87 5.08
CA ASN A 15 -6.60 -11.93 4.32
C ASN A 15 -7.35 -11.41 3.08
N ALA A 16 -7.95 -10.20 3.16
CA ALA A 16 -8.54 -9.55 1.99
C ALA A 16 -7.53 -9.24 0.89
N HIS A 17 -6.31 -8.81 1.26
CA HIS A 17 -5.25 -8.60 0.27
C HIS A 17 -4.82 -9.92 -0.36
N VAL A 18 -4.79 -11.02 0.42
CA VAL A 18 -4.44 -12.34 -0.09
C VAL A 18 -5.45 -12.82 -1.13
N GLU A 19 -6.73 -12.67 -0.85
CA GLU A 19 -7.80 -12.98 -1.82
C GLU A 19 -7.64 -12.18 -3.12
N ILE A 20 -7.45 -10.86 -3.01
CA ILE A 20 -7.25 -9.98 -4.18
C ILE A 20 -6.06 -10.46 -5.01
N ILE A 21 -4.92 -10.73 -4.38
CA ILE A 21 -3.72 -11.14 -5.10
C ILE A 21 -3.92 -12.50 -5.79
N ASN A 22 -4.61 -13.45 -5.15
CA ASN A 22 -4.95 -14.73 -5.77
C ASN A 22 -5.88 -14.56 -6.98
N GLU A 23 -6.89 -13.68 -6.88
CA GLU A 23 -7.73 -13.32 -8.02
C GLU A 23 -6.91 -12.72 -9.17
N LEU A 24 -5.95 -11.84 -8.88
CA LEU A 24 -5.08 -11.25 -9.91
C LEU A 24 -4.20 -12.28 -10.59
N LYS A 25 -3.66 -13.25 -9.84
CA LYS A 25 -2.85 -14.35 -10.39
C LYS A 25 -3.64 -15.22 -11.37
N ASN A 26 -4.95 -15.36 -11.18
CA ASN A 26 -5.81 -16.10 -12.11
C ASN A 26 -6.14 -15.31 -13.39
N ASN A 27 -5.90 -14.00 -13.40
CA ASN A 27 -6.33 -13.08 -14.47
C ASN A 27 -5.16 -12.40 -15.22
N ALA A 28 -3.92 -12.67 -14.83
CA ALA A 28 -2.72 -12.05 -15.39
C ALA A 28 -1.52 -13.00 -15.31
N ASP A 29 -0.60 -12.86 -16.27
CA ASP A 29 0.64 -13.65 -16.31
C ASP A 29 1.63 -13.21 -15.23
N ILE A 30 1.64 -11.90 -14.92
CA ILE A 30 2.51 -11.29 -13.91
C ILE A 30 1.66 -10.45 -12.96
N VAL A 31 1.83 -10.66 -11.66
CA VAL A 31 1.21 -9.80 -10.63
C VAL A 31 2.30 -8.96 -9.99
N LYS A 32 2.27 -7.66 -10.27
CA LYS A 32 3.19 -6.66 -9.73
C LYS A 32 2.50 -5.88 -8.62
N ILE A 33 2.97 -6.04 -7.39
CA ILE A 33 2.44 -5.39 -6.19
C ILE A 33 3.39 -4.28 -5.79
N MET A 34 2.86 -3.09 -5.58
CA MET A 34 3.63 -1.91 -5.22
C MET A 34 3.03 -1.29 -3.96
N PRO A 35 3.57 -1.64 -2.78
CA PRO A 35 3.26 -0.95 -1.55
C PRO A 35 3.53 0.56 -1.71
N VAL A 36 2.59 1.43 -1.32
CA VAL A 36 2.81 2.88 -1.38
C VAL A 36 3.99 3.25 -0.47
N VAL A 37 4.96 4.00 -0.98
CA VAL A 37 6.13 4.46 -0.21
C VAL A 37 6.20 5.98 -0.23
N PHE A 38 6.51 6.59 0.91
CA PHE A 38 6.79 8.02 1.02
C PHE A 38 8.25 8.19 1.41
N LYS A 39 9.05 8.92 0.63
CA LYS A 39 10.49 9.08 0.87
C LYS A 39 10.87 10.55 1.04
N SER A 40 11.74 10.83 2.00
CA SER A 40 12.52 12.06 2.10
C SER A 40 14.00 11.71 1.92
N GLY A 41 14.56 12.07 0.77
CA GLY A 41 15.87 11.60 0.36
C GLY A 41 15.93 10.07 0.27
N LYS A 42 16.79 9.45 1.09
CA LYS A 42 16.96 7.98 1.16
C LYS A 42 16.07 7.31 2.22
N THR A 43 15.37 8.09 3.04
CA THR A 43 14.62 7.60 4.20
C THR A 43 13.14 7.47 3.88
N GLU A 44 12.52 6.36 4.25
CA GLU A 44 11.07 6.18 4.18
C GLU A 44 10.40 6.88 5.39
N ILE A 45 9.36 7.67 5.11
CA ILE A 45 8.56 8.35 6.12
C ILE A 45 7.40 7.45 6.52
N ASN A 46 7.40 7.01 7.78
CA ASN A 46 6.33 6.22 8.38
C ASN A 46 5.45 7.08 9.30
N SER A 47 4.19 6.69 9.47
CA SER A 47 3.23 7.37 10.36
C SER A 47 2.27 6.36 11.00
N LYS A 48 1.40 6.82 11.90
CA LYS A 48 0.29 6.02 12.44
C LYS A 48 -0.67 5.47 11.37
N SER A 49 -0.67 6.04 10.17
CA SER A 49 -1.49 5.51 9.08
C SER A 49 -0.77 4.48 8.22
N PHE A 50 0.56 4.47 8.25
CA PHE A 50 1.42 3.57 7.49
C PHE A 50 2.62 3.19 8.36
N PRO A 51 2.39 2.39 9.42
CA PRO A 51 3.40 2.10 10.44
C PRO A 51 4.55 1.23 9.91
N PHE A 52 4.28 0.35 8.93
CA PHE A 52 5.27 -0.57 8.40
C PHE A 52 5.96 0.02 7.17
N ASN A 53 7.29 -0.05 7.15
CA ASN A 53 8.09 0.34 6.00
C ASN A 53 7.95 -0.65 4.83
N PHE A 54 8.54 -0.31 3.68
CA PHE A 54 8.50 -1.14 2.48
C PHE A 54 9.08 -2.54 2.72
N GLU A 55 10.23 -2.65 3.38
CA GLU A 55 10.91 -3.94 3.58
C GLU A 55 10.08 -4.90 4.45
N ILE A 56 9.44 -4.40 5.51
CA ILE A 56 8.54 -5.23 6.33
C ILE A 56 7.33 -5.67 5.52
N ARG A 57 6.69 -4.76 4.78
CA ARG A 57 5.53 -5.09 3.94
C ARG A 57 5.90 -6.07 2.81
N LYS A 58 7.09 -5.94 2.25
CA LYS A 58 7.66 -6.88 1.29
C LYS A 58 7.87 -8.25 1.93
N LYS A 59 8.46 -8.33 3.13
CA LYS A 59 8.60 -9.58 3.90
C LYS A 59 7.24 -10.23 4.16
N MET A 60 6.22 -9.45 4.51
CA MET A 60 4.85 -9.95 4.69
C MET A 60 4.32 -10.58 3.39
N LEU A 61 4.42 -9.89 2.26
CA LEU A 61 3.98 -10.39 0.96
C LEU A 61 4.75 -11.65 0.52
N THR A 62 6.08 -11.64 0.62
CA THR A 62 6.91 -12.78 0.21
C THR A 62 6.74 -13.98 1.13
N SER A 63 6.40 -13.79 2.41
CA SER A 63 6.08 -14.89 3.32
C SER A 63 4.84 -15.68 2.90
N VAL A 64 3.89 -15.03 2.20
CA VAL A 64 2.64 -15.65 1.74
C VAL A 64 2.78 -16.20 0.32
N PHE A 65 3.41 -15.43 -0.57
CA PHE A 65 3.40 -15.72 -2.00
C PHE A 65 4.73 -16.19 -2.57
N GLY A 66 5.82 -16.15 -1.79
CA GLY A 66 7.16 -16.45 -2.26
C GLY A 66 7.53 -15.66 -3.52
N ASN A 67 8.03 -16.38 -4.53
CA ASN A 67 8.43 -15.80 -5.82
C ASN A 67 7.28 -15.74 -6.85
N SER A 68 6.03 -16.03 -6.45
CA SER A 68 4.89 -16.03 -7.38
C SER A 68 4.33 -14.64 -7.70
N ILE A 69 4.89 -13.59 -7.08
CA ILE A 69 4.55 -12.19 -7.28
C ILE A 69 5.81 -11.35 -7.43
N LEU A 70 5.69 -10.20 -8.08
CA LEU A 70 6.74 -9.19 -8.15
C LEU A 70 6.40 -8.05 -7.18
N VAL A 71 7.22 -7.84 -6.15
CA VAL A 71 7.05 -6.74 -5.19
C VAL A 71 8.10 -5.67 -5.43
N THR A 72 7.68 -4.44 -5.76
CA THR A 72 8.61 -3.32 -6.02
C THR A 72 8.21 -2.05 -5.28
N ASP A 73 9.18 -1.17 -5.05
CA ASP A 73 8.98 0.16 -4.46
C ASP A 73 8.68 1.23 -5.53
N ASP A 74 8.22 0.82 -6.71
CA ASP A 74 7.98 1.69 -7.87
C ASP A 74 6.84 2.70 -7.64
N TYR A 75 5.98 2.46 -6.65
CA TYR A 75 4.96 3.42 -6.23
C TYR A 75 5.44 4.28 -5.05
N ALA A 76 6.53 5.01 -5.29
CA ALA A 76 7.16 5.88 -4.32
C ALA A 76 6.92 7.37 -4.62
N PHE A 77 6.46 8.11 -3.61
CA PHE A 77 6.40 9.56 -3.61
C PHE A 77 7.67 10.10 -2.96
N PHE A 78 8.31 11.08 -3.61
CA PHE A 78 9.50 11.75 -3.08
C PHE A 78 9.16 13.16 -2.63
N ALA A 79 9.55 13.51 -1.41
CA ALA A 79 9.34 14.85 -0.88
C ALA A 79 9.98 15.93 -1.78
N PRO A 80 9.38 17.12 -1.90
CA PRO A 80 8.12 17.51 -1.27
C PRO A 80 6.87 17.00 -2.02
N PHE A 81 5.93 16.37 -1.31
CA PHE A 81 4.76 15.69 -1.90
C PHE A 81 3.76 16.63 -2.56
N LYS A 82 3.72 17.91 -2.17
CA LYS A 82 2.90 18.92 -2.86
C LYS A 82 3.22 19.02 -4.34
N LYS A 83 4.46 18.66 -4.75
CA LYS A 83 4.86 18.68 -6.15
C LYS A 83 4.07 17.72 -7.01
N TYR A 84 3.37 16.73 -6.47
CA TYR A 84 2.52 15.82 -7.27
C TYR A 84 1.14 16.41 -7.57
N MET A 85 0.81 17.57 -6.99
CA MET A 85 -0.49 18.23 -7.11
C MET A 85 -0.47 19.44 -8.07
N PRO A 86 -1.57 19.70 -8.80
CA PRO A 86 -2.69 18.78 -9.01
C PRO A 86 -2.27 17.59 -9.91
N PRO A 87 -2.92 16.42 -9.76
CA PRO A 87 -2.68 15.25 -10.60
C PRO A 87 -2.73 15.60 -12.10
N LEU A 88 -1.89 14.95 -12.91
CA LEU A 88 -1.71 15.14 -14.37
C LEU A 88 -1.10 16.46 -14.86
N LEU A 89 -1.23 17.57 -14.15
CA LEU A 89 -0.57 18.82 -14.56
C LEU A 89 0.87 18.88 -14.09
N SER A 90 1.16 18.21 -12.96
CA SER A 90 2.51 18.16 -12.44
C SER A 90 3.42 17.21 -13.26
N PRO A 91 4.65 17.65 -13.63
CA PRO A 91 5.67 16.76 -14.17
C PRO A 91 6.01 15.58 -13.25
N ARG A 92 5.99 15.79 -11.92
CA ARG A 92 6.23 14.72 -10.93
C ARG A 92 5.13 13.65 -10.95
N SER A 93 3.89 14.03 -11.24
CA SER A 93 2.79 13.09 -11.44
C SER A 93 3.05 12.15 -12.63
N TRP A 94 3.64 12.66 -13.72
CA TRP A 94 4.03 11.82 -14.87
C TRP A 94 5.27 10.98 -14.60
N GLU A 95 6.21 11.50 -13.83
CA GLU A 95 7.37 10.74 -13.35
C GLU A 95 6.93 9.53 -12.50
N LEU A 96 6.00 9.73 -11.56
CA LEU A 96 5.40 8.64 -10.77
C LEU A 96 4.76 7.57 -11.65
N ARG A 97 4.01 7.99 -12.67
CA ARG A 97 3.42 7.06 -13.64
C ARG A 97 4.49 6.25 -14.36
N LYS A 98 5.59 6.88 -14.80
CA LYS A 98 6.71 6.18 -15.43
C LYS A 98 7.37 5.18 -14.47
N GLN A 99 7.51 5.53 -13.19
CA GLN A 99 8.02 4.63 -12.15
C GLN A 99 7.12 3.40 -11.98
N ILE A 100 5.81 3.60 -11.79
CA ILE A 100 4.82 2.51 -11.67
C ILE A 100 4.93 1.52 -12.83
N LEU A 101 5.09 2.03 -14.06
CA LEU A 101 5.17 1.22 -15.28
C LEU A 101 6.57 0.69 -15.59
N ARG A 102 7.57 0.94 -14.74
CA ARG A 102 8.93 0.41 -14.92
C ARG A 102 8.89 -1.12 -14.97
N GLY A 103 9.50 -1.70 -16.00
CA GLY A 103 9.54 -3.15 -16.20
C GLY A 103 8.21 -3.79 -16.62
N VAL A 104 7.15 -3.00 -16.83
CA VAL A 104 5.86 -3.51 -17.34
C VAL A 104 5.95 -3.63 -18.86
N GLN A 105 6.00 -4.86 -19.36
CA GLN A 105 6.01 -5.14 -20.80
C GLN A 105 4.63 -5.58 -21.29
N GLY A 106 4.23 -5.09 -22.46
CA GLY A 106 2.97 -5.48 -23.10
C GLY A 106 1.72 -4.88 -22.45
N ASN A 107 0.65 -5.68 -22.38
CA ASN A 107 -0.63 -5.24 -21.84
C ASN A 107 -0.62 -5.24 -20.31
N PHE A 108 -1.30 -4.27 -19.70
CA PHE A 108 -1.43 -4.21 -18.26
C PHE A 108 -2.79 -3.63 -17.85
N PHE A 109 -3.17 -3.89 -16.61
CA PHE A 109 -4.29 -3.23 -15.94
C PHE A 109 -3.93 -3.00 -14.47
N SER A 110 -4.50 -1.97 -13.85
CA SER A 110 -4.44 -1.80 -12.40
C SER A 110 -5.67 -2.36 -11.73
N TYR A 111 -5.55 -2.84 -10.50
CA TYR A 111 -6.67 -3.28 -9.68
C TYR A 111 -6.94 -2.29 -8.55
N THR A 112 -8.22 -2.02 -8.31
CA THR A 112 -8.69 -1.33 -7.12
C THR A 112 -10.05 -1.88 -6.69
N GLY A 113 -10.31 -1.94 -5.38
CA GLY A 113 -11.64 -2.23 -4.84
C GLY A 113 -12.48 -0.97 -4.58
N ASP A 114 -11.96 0.22 -4.87
CA ASP A 114 -12.60 1.51 -4.58
C ASP A 114 -12.89 2.28 -5.87
N LYS A 115 -14.13 2.77 -6.00
CA LYS A 115 -14.56 3.50 -7.20
C LYS A 115 -13.83 4.83 -7.36
N ALA A 116 -13.60 5.58 -6.27
CA ALA A 116 -12.93 6.88 -6.33
C ALA A 116 -11.45 6.72 -6.67
N GLU A 117 -10.78 5.73 -6.09
CA GLU A 117 -9.43 5.33 -6.50
C GLU A 117 -9.39 4.92 -7.98
N GLY A 118 -10.40 4.19 -8.45
CA GLY A 118 -10.57 3.84 -9.86
C GLY A 118 -10.59 5.06 -10.78
N TYR A 119 -11.29 6.14 -10.41
CA TYR A 119 -11.24 7.39 -11.18
C TYR A 119 -9.83 7.98 -11.22
N MET A 120 -9.13 8.01 -10.08
CA MET A 120 -7.75 8.50 -10.00
C MET A 120 -6.79 7.68 -10.88
N LEU A 121 -6.89 6.36 -10.85
CA LEU A 121 -6.06 5.49 -11.69
C LEU A 121 -6.37 5.66 -13.19
N LYS A 122 -7.64 5.92 -13.55
CA LYS A 122 -8.05 6.23 -14.93
C LYS A 122 -7.44 7.54 -15.40
N ILE A 123 -7.46 8.57 -14.54
CA ILE A 123 -6.79 9.87 -14.74
C ILE A 123 -5.31 9.64 -15.08
N TYR A 124 -4.59 8.82 -14.29
CA TYR A 124 -3.19 8.45 -14.57
C TYR A 124 -2.99 7.49 -15.77
N ARG A 125 -4.03 7.16 -16.53
CA ARG A 125 -3.99 6.20 -17.65
C ARG A 125 -3.39 4.85 -17.22
N LEU A 126 -3.73 4.39 -16.02
CA LEU A 126 -3.29 3.11 -15.45
C LEU A 126 -4.29 1.96 -15.67
N LYS A 127 -5.32 2.17 -16.50
CA LYS A 127 -6.29 1.14 -16.93
C LYS A 127 -6.89 0.34 -15.74
N PRO A 128 -7.61 1.00 -14.82
CA PRO A 128 -8.14 0.35 -13.63
C PRO A 128 -9.26 -0.64 -13.97
N ARG A 129 -9.21 -1.81 -13.31
CA ARG A 129 -10.31 -2.75 -13.15
C ARG A 129 -10.81 -2.63 -11.72
N VAL A 130 -12.06 -2.19 -11.57
CA VAL A 130 -12.69 -2.04 -10.27
C VAL A 130 -13.29 -3.40 -9.87
N GLY A 131 -12.69 -4.03 -8.86
CA GLY A 131 -13.19 -5.28 -8.29
C GLY A 131 -14.30 -5.05 -7.26
N GLN A 132 -14.78 -6.14 -6.66
CA GLN A 132 -15.68 -6.03 -5.52
C GLN A 132 -14.90 -5.59 -4.28
N ARG A 133 -15.49 -4.66 -3.53
CA ARG A 133 -14.91 -4.21 -2.26
C ARG A 133 -14.96 -5.35 -1.24
N LYS A 134 -13.80 -5.77 -0.76
CA LYS A 134 -13.69 -6.76 0.31
C LYS A 134 -14.22 -6.18 1.63
N THR A 135 -14.81 -7.02 2.47
CA THR A 135 -15.40 -6.63 3.77
C THR A 135 -14.34 -6.21 4.77
N LEU A 136 -13.22 -6.93 4.80
CA LEU A 136 -12.10 -6.63 5.68
C LEU A 136 -11.23 -5.50 5.11
N SER A 137 -11.01 -4.46 5.92
CA SER A 137 -10.16 -3.32 5.56
C SER A 137 -8.81 -3.36 6.28
N ALA A 138 -7.74 -2.94 5.63
CA ALA A 138 -6.44 -2.80 6.28
C ALA A 138 -6.49 -1.83 7.47
N ALA A 139 -7.30 -0.78 7.37
CA ALA A 139 -7.47 0.21 8.42
C ALA A 139 -8.07 -0.41 9.70
N SER A 140 -9.11 -1.24 9.57
CA SER A 140 -9.73 -1.90 10.74
C SER A 140 -8.76 -2.85 11.43
N VAL A 141 -7.99 -3.65 10.69
CA VAL A 141 -6.96 -4.53 11.27
C VAL A 141 -5.87 -3.71 11.97
N LYS A 142 -5.47 -2.58 11.39
CA LYS A 142 -4.46 -1.69 11.98
C LYS A 142 -4.95 -1.02 13.27
N GLU A 143 -6.20 -0.59 13.35
CA GLU A 143 -6.75 -0.10 14.62
C GLU A 143 -6.84 -1.23 15.65
N SER A 144 -7.26 -2.44 15.25
CA SER A 144 -7.24 -3.64 16.10
C SER A 144 -5.83 -3.94 16.64
N LEU A 145 -4.78 -3.75 15.83
CA LEU A 145 -3.38 -3.87 16.28
C LEU A 145 -3.03 -2.81 17.33
N TYR A 146 -3.46 -1.57 17.15
CA TYR A 146 -3.23 -0.50 18.13
C TYR A 146 -3.99 -0.73 19.43
N ASP A 147 -5.23 -1.20 19.37
CA ASP A 147 -6.00 -1.58 20.55
C ASP A 147 -5.29 -2.67 21.36
N SER A 148 -4.78 -3.70 20.66
CA SER A 148 -3.98 -4.75 21.28
C SER A 148 -2.71 -4.22 21.95
N ALA A 149 -2.00 -3.28 21.31
CA ALA A 149 -0.83 -2.64 21.89
C ALA A 149 -1.15 -1.72 23.08
N LEU A 150 -2.39 -1.24 23.20
CA LEU A 150 -2.88 -0.47 24.35
C LEU A 150 -3.47 -1.35 25.46
N GLY A 151 -3.33 -2.69 25.34
CA GLY A 151 -3.84 -3.64 26.33
C GLY A 151 -5.33 -3.93 26.26
N ARG A 152 -5.99 -3.59 25.14
CA ARG A 152 -7.41 -3.89 24.89
C ARG A 152 -7.54 -5.22 24.15
N ASP A 153 -8.66 -5.92 24.38
CA ASP A 153 -8.96 -7.16 23.68
C ASP A 153 -9.14 -6.93 22.17
N SER A 154 -8.48 -7.76 21.37
CA SER A 154 -8.41 -7.60 19.92
C SER A 154 -8.05 -8.90 19.24
N ASN A 155 -8.77 -9.24 18.17
CA ASN A 155 -8.64 -10.51 17.43
C ASN A 155 -7.96 -10.33 16.06
N TRP A 156 -7.08 -9.33 15.93
CA TRP A 156 -6.42 -8.96 14.67
C TRP A 156 -5.69 -10.12 13.98
N LYS A 157 -5.26 -11.15 14.74
CA LYS A 157 -4.59 -12.34 14.22
C LYS A 157 -5.46 -13.14 13.24
N ASN A 158 -6.78 -13.11 13.40
CA ASN A 158 -7.71 -13.81 12.51
C ASN A 158 -7.86 -13.12 11.14
N ASP A 159 -7.48 -11.85 11.07
CA ASP A 159 -7.63 -11.01 9.87
C ASP A 159 -6.38 -10.99 8.98
N VAL A 160 -5.31 -11.67 9.42
CA VAL A 160 -4.04 -11.76 8.70
C VAL A 160 -3.60 -13.22 8.54
N PRO A 161 -2.81 -13.55 7.50
CA PRO A 161 -2.17 -14.86 7.42
C PRO A 161 -1.24 -15.10 8.60
N GLU A 162 -1.09 -16.34 9.04
CA GLU A 162 -0.25 -16.69 10.19
C GLU A 162 1.21 -16.19 10.03
N SER A 163 1.79 -16.35 8.83
CA SER A 163 3.14 -15.87 8.53
C SER A 163 3.28 -14.35 8.67
N VAL A 164 2.23 -13.60 8.28
CA VAL A 164 2.17 -12.15 8.45
C VAL A 164 2.00 -11.80 9.93
N GLY A 165 1.18 -12.54 10.66
CA GLY A 165 1.02 -12.40 12.11
C GLY A 165 2.35 -12.49 12.86
N ARG A 166 3.16 -13.51 12.55
CA ARG A 166 4.51 -13.67 13.13
C ARG A 166 5.42 -12.48 12.81
N ILE A 167 5.42 -11.98 11.57
CA ILE A 167 6.20 -10.80 11.18
C ILE A 167 5.75 -9.54 11.94
N ILE A 168 4.44 -9.38 12.17
CA ILE A 168 3.92 -8.27 12.98
C ILE A 168 4.42 -8.37 14.42
N GLU A 169 4.40 -9.57 15.01
CA GLU A 169 4.90 -9.81 16.38
C GLU A 169 6.41 -9.56 16.48
N GLU A 170 7.21 -10.00 15.51
CA GLU A 170 8.64 -9.69 15.42
C GLU A 170 8.91 -8.18 15.38
N ASN A 171 7.96 -7.39 14.86
CA ASN A 171 8.06 -5.93 14.70
C ASN A 171 7.08 -5.19 15.62
N TRP A 172 6.70 -5.80 16.75
CA TRP A 172 5.66 -5.26 17.65
C TRP A 172 6.00 -3.88 18.24
N ASN A 173 7.30 -3.60 18.41
CA ASN A 173 7.81 -2.31 18.84
C ASN A 173 7.35 -1.14 17.94
N ILE A 174 7.13 -1.39 16.64
CA ILE A 174 6.60 -0.39 15.70
C ILE A 174 5.13 -0.09 16.02
N ILE A 175 4.33 -1.13 16.30
CA ILE A 175 2.91 -0.96 16.67
C ILE A 175 2.80 -0.20 17.98
N MET A 176 3.58 -0.58 19.00
CA MET A 176 3.68 0.13 20.28
C MET A 176 4.03 1.61 20.11
N LYS A 177 5.04 1.91 19.26
CA LYS A 177 5.45 3.29 18.97
C LYS A 177 4.30 4.11 18.38
N PHE A 178 3.54 3.55 17.44
CA PHE A 178 2.52 4.30 16.72
C PHE A 178 1.14 4.30 17.40
N SER A 179 0.81 3.32 18.24
CA SER A 179 -0.49 3.24 18.94
C SER A 179 -0.75 4.50 19.77
N GLY A 180 0.24 4.91 20.56
CA GLY A 180 0.22 6.13 21.39
C GLY A 180 0.56 7.44 20.67
N SER A 181 0.82 7.41 19.36
CA SER A 181 1.21 8.61 18.60
C SER A 181 0.01 9.35 17.98
N GLU A 182 0.20 10.63 17.68
CA GLU A 182 -0.74 11.41 16.87
C GLU A 182 -0.61 11.03 15.38
N ASP A 183 -1.73 10.92 14.65
CA ASP A 183 -1.72 10.69 13.20
C ASP A 183 -1.28 11.96 12.46
N LYS A 184 0.02 12.08 12.21
CA LYS A 184 0.63 13.19 11.45
C LYS A 184 0.44 13.03 9.94
N THR A 185 -0.77 12.74 9.50
CA THR A 185 -1.14 12.68 8.08
C THR A 185 -2.13 13.77 7.70
N THR A 186 -2.18 14.08 6.41
CA THR A 186 -3.17 14.99 5.81
C THR A 186 -3.87 14.28 4.66
N ARG A 187 -5.13 14.63 4.40
CA ARG A 187 -5.89 14.11 3.26
C ARG A 187 -5.97 15.17 2.18
N ILE A 188 -5.51 14.84 0.98
CA ILE A 188 -5.49 15.73 -0.18
C ILE A 188 -6.09 14.98 -1.35
N LEU A 189 -7.18 15.50 -1.92
CA LEU A 189 -7.92 14.86 -3.03
C LEU A 189 -8.27 13.38 -2.75
N GLY A 190 -8.68 13.08 -1.51
CA GLY A 190 -9.02 11.71 -1.08
C GLY A 190 -7.83 10.80 -0.77
N MET A 191 -6.60 11.22 -1.08
CA MET A 191 -5.37 10.48 -0.78
C MET A 191 -4.78 10.91 0.56
N LYS A 192 -4.20 9.97 1.31
CA LYS A 192 -3.57 10.25 2.61
C LYS A 192 -2.05 10.37 2.44
N PHE A 193 -1.47 11.49 2.89
CA PHE A 193 -0.04 11.80 2.84
C PHE A 193 0.52 12.08 4.24
N PRO A 194 1.79 11.76 4.53
CA PRO A 194 2.46 12.30 5.71
C PRO A 194 2.53 13.83 5.66
N LYS A 195 2.38 14.49 6.81
CA LYS A 195 2.62 15.94 6.95
C LYS A 195 4.10 16.26 6.76
N GLU A 196 4.98 15.40 7.30
CA GLU A 196 6.42 15.43 7.04
C GLU A 196 6.68 15.21 5.55
N GLY A 197 7.49 16.06 4.93
CA GLY A 197 7.77 16.00 3.49
C GLY A 197 6.65 16.55 2.60
N TRP A 198 5.62 17.22 3.14
CA TRP A 198 4.55 17.81 2.32
C TRP A 198 5.03 19.04 1.54
N SER A 199 5.59 20.03 2.25
CA SER A 199 5.96 21.34 1.69
C SER A 199 7.46 21.60 1.60
N GLU A 200 8.24 20.96 2.47
CA GLU A 200 9.69 21.09 2.59
C GLU A 200 10.35 19.78 2.16
#